data_AF-A0A2T0B1D0-F1
#
_entry.id   AF-A0A2T0B1D0-F1
#
_cell.length_a   1.000
_cell.length_b   1.000
_cell.length_c   1.000
_cell.angle_alpha   90.00
_cell.angle_beta   90.00
_cell.angle_gamma   90.00
#
_symmetry.space_group_name_H-M   'P 1'
#
loop_
_entity.id
_entity.type
_entity.pdbx_description
1 polymer ?
#
loop_
_entity_poly.entity_id
_entity_poly.type
_entity_poly.pdbx_seq_one_letter_code
_entity_poly.pdbx_strand_id
1 'polypeptide(L)' 'MCKHIAAALYGIGARLDEDPILFFKLRDIDFQELLKKSMEEKMQSMFKNADKKSERIIDDGDVFDLFGV' A
#
# COMPACT_ATOMS: atom_id res chain seq x y z
N MET A 1 -21.13 30.23 -11.20
CA MET A 1 -19.80 29.69 -11.55
C MET A 1 -19.64 29.74 -13.06
N CYS A 2 -18.61 30.42 -13.57
CA CYS A 2 -18.41 30.56 -15.01
C CYS A 2 -17.56 29.41 -15.57
N LYS A 3 -17.72 29.11 -16.87
CA LYS A 3 -17.04 28.01 -17.60
C LYS A 3 -15.52 27.95 -17.43
N HIS A 4 -14.88 29.09 -17.16
CA HIS A 4 -13.43 29.17 -16.94
C HIS A 4 -13.00 28.51 -15.62
N ILE A 5 -13.79 28.70 -14.55
CA ILE A 5 -13.51 28.07 -13.24
C ILE A 5 -13.65 26.55 -13.38
N ALA A 6 -14.68 26.08 -14.07
CA ALA A 6 -14.86 24.66 -14.34
C ALA A 6 -13.69 24.07 -15.13
N ALA A 7 -13.25 24.74 -16.20
CA ALA A 7 -12.10 24.31 -16.99
C ALA A 7 -10.80 24.26 -16.17
N ALA A 8 -10.56 25.27 -15.32
CA ALA A 8 -9.38 25.30 -14.45
C ALA A 8 -9.40 24.16 -13.43
N LEU A 9 -10.53 23.94 -12.74
CA LEU A 9 -10.67 22.85 -11.77
C LEU A 9 -10.54 21.48 -12.42
N TYR A 10 -11.10 21.29 -13.62
CA TYR A 10 -10.92 20.06 -14.38
C TYR A 10 -9.45 19.81 -14.74
N GLY A 11 -8.74 20.84 -15.20
CA GLY A 11 -7.30 20.71 -15.51
C GLY A 11 -6.44 20.39 -14.29
N ILE A 12 -6.80 20.91 -13.11
CA ILE A 12 -6.15 20.55 -11.84
C ILE A 12 -6.45 19.09 -11.50
N GLY A 13 -7.72 18.67 -11.59
CA GLY A 13 -8.12 17.29 -11.33
C GLY A 13 -7.41 16.29 -12.23
N ALA A 14 -7.42 16.53 -13.55
CA ALA A 14 -6.74 15.69 -14.52
C ALA A 14 -5.25 15.52 -14.21
N ARG A 15 -4.56 16.59 -13.78
CA ARG A 15 -3.14 16.49 -13.37
C ARG A 15 -2.93 15.69 -12.09
N LEU A 16 -3.84 15.80 -11.13
CA LEU A 16 -3.76 15.02 -9.89
C LEU A 16 -4.09 13.54 -10.11
N ASP A 17 -4.98 13.23 -11.07
CA ASP A 17 -5.27 11.85 -11.48
C ASP A 17 -4.07 11.21 -12.19
N GLU A 18 -3.34 11.96 -13.03
CA GLU A 18 -2.12 11.51 -13.70
C GLU A 18 -0.92 11.38 -12.74
N ASP A 19 -0.75 12.34 -11.83
CA ASP A 19 0.32 12.33 -10.82
C ASP A 19 -0.22 12.63 -9.41
N PRO A 20 -0.66 11.60 -8.67
CA PRO A 20 -1.16 11.74 -7.30
C PRO A 20 -0.10 12.25 -6.31
N ILE A 21 1.19 12.09 -6.61
CA ILE A 21 2.29 12.50 -5.71
C ILE A 21 2.36 14.02 -5.61
N LEU A 22 1.91 14.73 -6.66
CA LEU A 22 1.83 16.18 -6.68
C LEU A 22 0.99 16.74 -5.51
N PHE A 23 -0.06 16.03 -5.07
CA PHE A 23 -0.87 16.44 -3.93
C PHE A 23 -0.03 16.57 -2.65
N PHE A 24 0.81 15.58 -2.36
CA PHE A 24 1.69 15.58 -1.19
C PHE A 24 2.77 16.65 -1.31
N LYS A 25 3.36 16.80 -2.50
CA LYS A 25 4.34 17.85 -2.78
C LYS A 25 3.78 19.26 -2.57
N LEU A 26 2.56 19.53 -3.04
CA LEU A 26 1.88 20.83 -2.86
C LEU A 26 1.53 21.12 -1.38
N ARG A 27 1.44 20.06 -0.56
CA ARG A 27 1.21 20.16 0.88
C ARG A 27 2.49 20.19 1.71
N ASP A 28 3.66 20.18 1.06
CA ASP A 28 4.97 20.10 1.71
C ASP A 28 5.11 18.84 2.60
N ILE A 29 4.61 17.70 2.09
CA ILE A 29 4.66 16.41 2.78
C ILE A 29 5.61 15.47 2.02
N ASP A 30 6.55 14.87 2.73
CA ASP A 30 7.41 13.81 2.19
C ASP A 30 6.62 12.50 2.02
N PHE A 31 6.29 12.18 0.76
CA PHE A 31 5.56 10.97 0.41
C PHE A 31 6.36 9.69 0.70
N GLN A 32 7.70 9.72 0.61
CA GLN A 32 8.54 8.53 0.84
C GLN A 32 8.51 8.13 2.32
N GLU A 33 8.51 9.11 3.23
CA GLU A 33 8.40 8.86 4.66
C GLU A 33 7.04 8.21 5.01
N LEU A 34 5.94 8.73 4.44
CA LEU A 34 4.60 8.17 4.63
C LEU A 34 4.48 6.73 4.12
N LEU A 35 5.05 6.45 2.94
CA LEU A 35 5.08 5.10 2.38
C LEU A 35 5.87 4.16 3.27
N LYS A 36 7.07 4.56 3.70
CA LYS A 36 7.91 3.75 4.58
C LYS A 36 7.18 3.37 5.86
N LYS A 37 6.58 4.35 6.53
CA LYS A 37 5.81 4.12 7.76
C LYS A 37 4.64 3.15 7.52
N SER A 38 3.90 3.35 6.44
CA SER A 38 2.76 2.50 6.08
C SER A 38 3.19 1.05 5.80
N MET A 39 4.34 0.86 5.14
CA MET A 39 4.92 -0.46 4.90
C MET A 39 5.36 -1.12 6.20
N GLU A 40 6.06 -0.40 7.07
CA GLU A 40 6.51 -0.91 8.38
C GLU A 40 5.31 -1.36 9.23
N GLU A 41 4.26 -0.54 9.33
CA GLU A 41 3.03 -0.89 10.05
C GLU A 41 2.36 -2.13 9.45
N LYS A 42 2.30 -2.24 8.12
CA LYS A 42 1.74 -3.41 7.45
C LYS A 42 2.56 -4.67 7.73
N MET A 43 3.89 -4.59 7.66
CA MET A 43 4.79 -5.70 7.97
C MET A 43 4.61 -6.17 9.40
N GLN A 44 4.57 -5.25 10.37
CA GLN A 44 4.32 -5.60 11.77
C GLN A 44 2.97 -6.31 11.94
N SER A 45 1.92 -5.86 11.23
CA SER A 45 0.61 -6.53 11.29
C SER A 45 0.62 -7.95 10.71
N MET A 46 1.37 -8.17 9.63
CA MET A 46 1.51 -9.50 9.00
C MET A 46 2.31 -10.45 9.89
N PHE A 47 3.40 -9.98 10.49
CA PHE A 47 4.26 -10.79 11.34
C PHE A 47 3.74 -10.98 12.77
N LYS A 48 2.62 -10.35 13.15
CA LYS A 48 2.05 -10.40 14.50
C LYS A 48 1.86 -11.83 15.06
N ASN A 49 1.64 -12.81 14.19
CA ASN A 49 1.47 -14.21 14.55
C ASN A 49 2.51 -15.13 13.91
N ALA A 50 3.62 -14.59 13.36
CA ALA A 50 4.62 -15.38 12.67
C ALA A 50 5.23 -16.47 13.56
N ASP A 51 5.45 -16.17 14.84
CA ASP A 51 6.00 -17.12 15.82
C ASP A 51 4.94 -18.03 16.45
N LYS A 52 3.65 -17.84 16.14
CA LYS A 52 2.57 -18.65 16.71
C LYS A 52 2.28 -19.83 15.82
N LYS A 53 2.76 -21.01 16.24
CA LYS A 53 2.38 -22.25 15.59
C LYS A 53 0.87 -22.47 15.69
N SER A 54 0.23 -22.80 14.57
CA SER A 54 -1.19 -23.18 14.51
C SER A 54 -1.30 -24.59 13.97
N GLU A 55 -2.40 -25.28 14.26
CA GLU A 55 -2.68 -26.62 13.71
C GLU A 55 -2.73 -26.65 12.17
N ARG A 56 -2.81 -25.50 11.51
CA ARG A 56 -2.80 -25.38 10.05
C ARG A 56 -1.39 -25.28 9.45
N ILE A 57 -0.33 -25.25 10.27
CA ILE A 57 1.05 -25.24 9.78
C ILE A 57 1.41 -26.67 9.39
N ILE A 58 1.88 -26.84 8.16
CA ILE A 58 2.41 -28.11 7.64
C ILE A 58 3.89 -28.19 8.08
N ASP A 59 4.28 -29.29 8.71
CA ASP A 59 5.69 -29.53 9.08
C ASP A 59 6.50 -29.85 7.82
N ASP A 60 7.80 -29.53 7.81
CA ASP A 60 8.67 -29.74 6.66
C ASP A 60 8.71 -31.21 6.23
N GLY A 61 8.51 -32.14 7.16
CA GLY A 61 8.39 -33.58 6.88
C GLY A 61 7.12 -33.96 6.12
N ASP A 62 6.00 -33.28 6.37
CA ASP A 62 4.68 -33.60 5.80
C ASP A 62 4.48 -32.98 4.40
N VAL A 63 5.36 -32.07 3.98
CA VAL A 63 5.30 -31.40 2.67
C VAL A 63 5.45 -32.42 1.53
N PHE A 64 6.37 -33.36 1.65
CA PHE A 64 6.64 -34.37 0.63
C PHE A 64 5.43 -35.30 0.43
N ASP A 65 4.79 -35.71 1.52
CA ASP A 65 3.59 -36.56 1.49
C ASP A 65 2.38 -35.82 0.88
N LEU A 66 2.25 -34.51 1.12
CA LEU A 66 1.13 -33.72 0.60
C LEU A 66 1.24 -33.45 -0.92
N PHE A 67 2.46 -33.23 -1.42
CA PHE A 67 2.71 -32.88 -2.82
C PHE A 67 3.17 -34.07 -3.69
N GLY A 68 3.43 -35.24 -3.08
CA GLY A 68 3.75 -36.47 -3.80
C GLY A 68 5.06 -36.43 -4.58
N VAL A 69 6.06 -35.72 -4.05
CA VAL A 69 7.41 -35.54 -4.61
C VAL A 69 8.48 -36.13 -3.72
#